data_AF-A0A352W3I8-F1
#
_entry.id   AF-A0A352W3I8-F1
#
_cell.length_a   1.000
_cell.length_b   1.000
_cell.length_c   1.000
_cell.angle_alpha   90.00
_cell.angle_beta   90.00
_cell.angle_gamma   90.00
#
_symmetry.space_group_name_H-M   'P 1'
#
loop_
_entity.id
_entity.type
_entity.pdbx_description
1 polymer ?
#
loop_
_entity_poly.entity_id
_entity_poly.type
_entity_poly.pdbx_seq_one_letter_code
_entity_poly.pdbx_strand_id
1 'polypeptide(L)'
;MPWAENLHEKLKKCQIRCLLDKRDESIGRKIRDAQNEYVPLIAVAGKKEEESGTVSIRTLDGFVQQGMAVDDLVKKIADAVAEKSSAPLLSGSEK
;
A
#
# COMPACT_ATOMS: atom_id res chain seq x y z
N MET A 1 2.43 -1.50 -16.69
CA MET A 1 2.48 -2.54 -15.63
C MET A 1 1.04 -2.92 -15.33
N PRO A 2 0.49 -3.94 -16.02
CA PRO A 2 -0.95 -4.20 -15.99
C PRO A 2 -1.47 -4.53 -14.58
N TRP A 3 -0.64 -5.12 -13.72
CA TRP A 3 -1.06 -5.50 -12.37
C TRP A 3 -1.22 -4.32 -11.40
N ALA A 4 -0.25 -3.39 -11.37
CA ALA A 4 -0.33 -2.21 -10.51
C ALA A 4 -1.47 -1.27 -10.92
N GLU A 5 -1.80 -1.22 -12.22
CA GLU A 5 -2.96 -0.48 -12.74
C GLU A 5 -4.28 -1.10 -12.29
N ASN A 6 -4.40 -2.43 -12.34
CA ASN A 6 -5.58 -3.14 -11.83
C ASN A 6 -5.76 -2.90 -10.32
N LEU A 7 -4.66 -2.90 -9.55
CA LEU A 7 -4.68 -2.57 -8.12
C LEU A 7 -5.24 -1.16 -7.87
N HIS A 8 -4.73 -0.19 -8.63
CA HIS A 8 -5.15 1.20 -8.55
C HIS A 8 -6.63 1.36 -8.89
N GLU A 9 -7.12 0.69 -9.94
CA GLU A 9 -8.54 0.69 -10.29
C GLU A 9 -9.42 0.09 -9.19
N LYS A 10 -9.01 -1.01 -8.56
CA LYS A 10 -9.74 -1.61 -7.43
C LYS A 10 -9.86 -0.64 -6.26
N LEU A 11 -8.75 -0.03 -5.85
CA LEU A 11 -8.74 0.97 -4.78
C LEU A 11 -9.62 2.18 -5.13
N LYS A 12 -9.55 2.65 -6.38
CA LYS A 12 -10.36 3.77 -6.88
C LYS A 12 -11.86 3.44 -6.87
N LYS A 13 -12.26 2.22 -7.22
CA LYS A 13 -13.65 1.74 -7.13
C LYS A 13 -14.17 1.75 -5.69
N CYS A 14 -13.31 1.51 -4.71
CA CYS A 14 -13.61 1.62 -3.29
C CYS A 14 -13.56 3.07 -2.75
N GLN A 15 -13.46 4.08 -3.63
CA GLN A 15 -13.31 5.50 -3.27
C GLN A 15 -12.09 5.79 -2.38
N ILE A 16 -11.06 4.95 -2.45
CA ILE A 16 -9.82 5.12 -1.68
C ILE A 16 -8.89 6.06 -2.45
N ARG A 17 -8.36 7.07 -1.75
CA ARG A 17 -7.31 7.94 -2.29
C ARG A 17 -6.00 7.16 -2.39
N CYS A 18 -5.57 6.89 -3.61
CA CYS A 18 -4.34 6.19 -3.91
C CYS A 18 -3.64 6.85 -5.09
N LEU A 19 -2.31 6.81 -5.10
CA LEU A 19 -1.47 7.32 -6.18
C LEU A 19 -0.61 6.19 -6.72
N LEU A 20 -0.56 6.05 -8.04
CA LEU A 20 0.23 5.01 -8.70
C LEU A 20 1.50 5.63 -9.29
N ASP A 21 2.65 5.34 -8.68
CA ASP A 21 3.95 5.75 -9.22
C ASP A 21 4.44 4.76 -10.29
N LYS A 22 4.38 5.19 -11.57
CA LYS A 22 4.83 4.40 -12.74
C LYS A 22 6.25 4.74 -13.21
N ARG A 23 7.02 5.55 -12.49
CA ARG A 23 8.36 5.98 -12.93
C ARG A 23 9.30 4.75 -13.02
N ASP A 24 10.22 4.73 -13.97
CA ASP A 24 11.23 3.65 -14.06
C ASP A 24 12.41 3.93 -13.12
N GLU A 25 12.12 4.01 -11.82
CA GLU A 25 13.11 4.21 -10.76
C GLU A 25 13.14 3.00 -9.82
N SER A 26 14.25 2.83 -9.09
CA SER A 26 14.37 1.78 -8.10
C SER A 26 13.27 1.87 -7.03
N ILE A 27 12.70 0.73 -6.63
CA ILE A 27 11.65 0.64 -5.59
C ILE A 27 12.05 1.42 -4.32
N GLY A 28 13.31 1.31 -3.89
CA GLY A 28 13.82 2.05 -2.73
C GLY A 28 13.76 3.57 -2.87
N ARG A 29 13.99 4.11 -4.08
CA ARG A 29 13.88 5.55 -4.37
C ARG A 29 12.43 6.01 -4.23
N LYS A 30 11.49 5.27 -4.80
CA LYS A 30 10.05 5.56 -4.71
C LYS A 30 9.51 5.50 -3.28
N ILE A 31 9.93 4.49 -2.52
CA ILE A 31 9.54 4.37 -1.10
C ILE A 31 10.02 5.60 -0.33
N ARG A 32 11.26 6.04 -0.56
CA ARG A 32 11.82 7.22 0.12
C ARG A 32 11.08 8.50 -0.26
N ASP A 33 10.70 8.65 -1.54
CA ASP A 33 9.90 9.79 -2.01
C ASP A 33 8.52 9.80 -1.34
N ALA A 34 7.83 8.66 -1.33
CA ALA A 34 6.52 8.52 -0.67
C ALA A 34 6.59 8.75 0.85
N GLN A 35 7.68 8.34 1.51
CA GLN A 35 7.93 8.66 2.92
C GLN A 35 8.15 10.17 3.13
N ASN A 36 8.89 10.84 2.24
CA ASN A 36 9.07 12.30 2.28
C ASN A 36 7.76 13.06 2.01
N GLU A 37 6.87 12.49 1.20
CA GLU A 37 5.51 13.01 0.97
C GLU A 37 4.55 12.70 2.13
N TYR A 38 5.04 12.10 3.22
CA TYR A 38 4.24 11.69 4.39
C TYR A 38 3.06 10.78 4.02
N VAL A 39 3.26 9.91 3.02
CA VAL A 39 2.25 8.93 2.63
C VAL A 39 2.11 7.90 3.77
N PRO A 40 0.92 7.76 4.38
CA PRO A 40 0.75 6.93 5.57
C PRO A 40 0.94 5.43 5.28
N LEU A 41 0.63 5.01 4.05
CA LEU A 41 0.67 3.62 3.62
C LEU A 41 1.22 3.51 2.20
N ILE A 42 2.27 2.72 2.04
CA ILE A 42 2.97 2.50 0.78
C ILE A 42 2.81 1.03 0.41
N ALA A 43 2.07 0.75 -0.66
CA ALA A 43 1.95 -0.59 -1.21
C ALA A 43 2.98 -0.79 -2.32
N VAL A 44 3.88 -1.74 -2.11
CA VAL A 44 4.92 -2.12 -3.05
C VAL A 44 4.44 -3.32 -3.85
N ALA A 45 4.50 -3.13 -5.18
CA ALA A 45 4.02 -4.05 -6.18
C ALA A 45 5.17 -4.42 -7.14
N GLY A 46 6.01 -5.38 -6.76
CA GLY A 46 7.09 -5.90 -7.59
C GLY A 46 6.69 -7.11 -8.45
N LYS A 47 7.65 -7.64 -9.22
CA LYS A 47 7.46 -8.89 -10.00
C LYS A 47 7.10 -10.08 -9.11
N LYS A 48 7.81 -10.25 -7.99
CA LYS A 48 7.58 -11.36 -7.06
C LYS A 48 6.17 -11.33 -6.45
N GLU A 49 5.72 -10.13 -6.15
CA GLU A 49 4.37 -9.83 -5.64
C GLU A 49 3.29 -10.12 -6.69
N GLU A 50 3.51 -9.71 -7.94
CA GLU A 50 2.65 -10.00 -9.08
C GLU A 50 2.48 -11.52 -9.29
N GLU A 51 3.58 -12.28 -9.27
CA GLU A 51 3.58 -13.74 -9.44
C GLU A 51 2.81 -14.45 -8.32
N SER A 52 2.88 -13.92 -7.10
CA SER A 52 2.24 -14.51 -5.92
C SER A 52 0.84 -13.93 -5.64
N GLY A 53 0.40 -12.91 -6.38
CA GLY A 53 -0.84 -12.18 -6.12
C GLY A 53 -0.89 -11.48 -4.75
N THR A 54 0.27 -11.11 -4.21
CA THR A 54 0.40 -10.45 -2.90
C THR A 54 1.10 -9.12 -3.04
N VAL A 55 1.04 -8.25 -2.04
CA VAL A 55 1.72 -6.94 -1.98
C VAL A 55 2.53 -6.83 -0.70
N SER A 56 3.56 -5.99 -0.74
CA SER A 56 4.30 -5.61 0.46
C SER A 56 3.87 -4.22 0.92
N ILE A 57 3.35 -4.11 2.14
CA ILE A 57 2.93 -2.85 2.73
C ILE A 57 4.05 -2.29 3.58
N ARG A 58 4.26 -0.98 3.46
CA ARG A 58 5.10 -0.19 4.34
C ARG A 58 4.29 0.93 4.96
N THR A 59 4.46 1.20 6.25
CA THR A 59 3.91 2.39 6.89
C THR A 59 4.99 3.46 7.07
N LEU A 60 4.53 4.69 7.31
CA LEU A 60 5.41 5.80 7.65
C LEU A 60 6.22 5.55 8.94
N ASP A 61 5.66 4.79 9.88
CA ASP A 61 6.28 4.40 11.17
C ASP A 61 7.45 3.42 11.00
N GLY A 62 7.69 2.92 9.78
CA GLY A 62 8.75 1.96 9.49
C GLY A 62 8.31 0.50 9.59
N PHE A 63 7.04 0.24 9.94
CA PHE A 63 6.48 -1.11 9.90
C PHE A 63 6.38 -1.62 8.46
N VAL A 64 6.80 -2.88 8.26
CA VAL A 64 6.79 -3.54 6.96
C VAL A 64 6.06 -4.87 7.09
N GLN A 65 5.05 -5.07 6.27
CA GLN A 65 4.33 -6.33 6.16
C GLN A 65 4.41 -6.84 4.72
N GLN A 66 5.05 -7.99 4.53
CA GLN A 66 5.16 -8.63 3.22
C GLN A 66 4.12 -9.73 3.06
N GLY A 67 3.74 -10.03 1.81
CA GLY A 67 2.87 -11.15 1.50
C GLY A 67 1.39 -10.93 1.84
N MET A 68 0.93 -9.68 1.89
CA MET A 68 -0.51 -9.41 2.09
C MET A 68 -1.26 -9.61 0.78
N ALA A 69 -2.37 -10.35 0.80
CA ALA A 69 -3.23 -10.47 -0.37
C ALA A 69 -3.82 -9.11 -0.76
N VAL A 70 -3.95 -8.86 -2.07
CA VAL A 70 -4.53 -7.60 -2.58
C VAL A 70 -5.95 -7.37 -2.04
N ASP A 71 -6.75 -8.43 -1.93
CA ASP A 71 -8.11 -8.35 -1.41
C ASP A 71 -8.13 -7.93 0.07
N ASP A 72 -7.21 -8.46 0.87
CA ASP A 72 -7.05 -8.12 2.29
C ASP A 72 -6.60 -6.66 2.47
N LEU A 73 -5.67 -6.19 1.62
CA LEU A 73 -5.25 -4.79 1.57
C LEU A 73 -6.47 -3.88 1.36
N VAL A 74 -7.28 -4.16 0.34
CA VAL A 74 -8.44 -3.32 0.00
C VAL A 74 -9.44 -3.31 1.14
N LYS A 75 -9.73 -4.47 1.75
CA LYS A 75 -10.59 -4.56 2.93
C LYS A 75 -10.05 -3.75 4.10
N LYS A 76 -8.78 -3.90 4.46
CA LYS A 76 -8.18 -3.17 5.58
C LYS A 76 -8.24 -1.66 5.38
N ILE A 77 -7.92 -1.18 4.17
CA ILE A 77 -8.00 0.26 3.89
C ILE A 77 -9.45 0.73 3.94
N ALA A 78 -10.38 -0.02 3.36
CA ALA A 78 -11.80 0.33 3.38
C ALA A 78 -12.34 0.41 4.82
N ASP A 79 -11.95 -0.55 5.67
CA ASP A 79 -12.33 -0.58 7.09
C ASP A 79 -11.79 0.64 7.83
N ALA A 80 -10.51 0.96 7.71
CA ALA A 80 -9.95 2.16 8.36
C ALA A 80 -10.53 3.48 7.84
N VAL A 81 -10.88 3.55 6.55
CA VAL A 81 -11.58 4.70 5.99
C VAL A 81 -12.99 4.81 6.58
N ALA A 82 -13.70 3.69 6.76
CA ALA A 82 -15.02 3.66 7.38
C ALA A 82 -14.98 4.03 8.86
N GLU A 83 -13.96 3.57 9.59
CA GLU A 83 -13.73 3.89 11.00
C GLU A 83 -13.30 5.36 11.22
N LYS A 84 -13.01 6.12 10.15
CA LYS A 84 -12.47 7.50 10.19
C LYS A 84 -11.29 7.65 11.15
N SER A 85 -10.57 6.55 11.38
CA SER A 85 -9.49 6.53 12.35
C SER A 85 -8.26 7.13 11.70
N SER A 86 -7.72 8.20 12.28
CA SER A 86 -6.40 8.73 11.92
C SER A 86 -5.26 7.84 12.43
N ALA A 87 -5.59 6.69 13.04
CA ALA A 87 -4.64 5.75 13.60
C ALA A 87 -3.89 4.99 12.48
N PRO A 88 -2.63 4.61 12.72
CA PRO A 88 -1.88 3.81 11.78
C PRO A 88 -2.56 2.44 11.55
N LEU A 89 -2.95 2.20 10.29
CA LEU A 89 -3.56 0.96 9.75
C LEU A 89 -2.82 -0.32 10.16
N LEU A 90 -1.51 -0.20 10.34
CA LEU A 90 -0.62 -1.24 10.84
C LEU A 90 0.26 -0.59 11.90
N SER A 91 -0.25 -0.58 13.12
CA SER A 91 0.55 -0.31 14.32
C SER A 91 1.10 -1.65 14.79
N GLY A 92 2.41 -1.75 14.95
CA GLY A 92 2.95 -2.74 15.87
C GLY A 92 2.36 -2.45 17.23
N SER A 93 1.36 -3.23 17.64
CA SER A 93 1.00 -3.32 19.04
C SER A 93 2.17 -3.94 19.78
N GLU A 94 3.09 -3.10 20.22
CA GLU A 94 3.81 -3.33 21.45
C GLU A 94 3.01 -2.66 22.57
N LYS A 95 2.19 -3.47 23.24
CA LYS A 95 2.06 -3.43 24.69
C LYS A 95 2.04 -4.84 25.22
#